data_AF-A0A968MNQ3-F1
#
_entry.id   AF-A0A968MNQ3-F1
#
_cell.length_a   1.000
_cell.length_b   1.000
_cell.length_c   1.000
_cell.angle_alpha   90.00
_cell.angle_beta   90.00
_cell.angle_gamma   90.00
#
_symmetry.space_group_name_H-M   'P 1'
#
loop_
_entity.id
_entity.type
_entity.pdbx_description
1 polymer ?
#
loop_
_entity_poly.entity_id
_entity_poly.type
_entity_poly.pdbx_seq_one_letter_code
_entity_poly.pdbx_strand_id
1 'polypeptide(L)'
;MGFFDDVRVYANRTPAGGVALTYVLTEKPAIRRTSIEGNSAASTEDIEEVIDLRPFTILDESRVRRNVEKIKELYNEKGFYLAEVTYRVEPAGPNEVNVVFAIDESAKVQVRSIRFVGNKHFADETLRTGLATREGGLLSFLDQSGTYRKDQFEIDILRITSRYYDEGYINVQVDPPDVEISPDRKYIYITIRIIEGEQFFVGELDFSGDLIVPKDELFQRLDLGRGDVFSRTKLSQDLLELKTRYEDEGYAYANITPLTRVNPETRIIDITFDVEKGNIVYYERINVLGNTKTRDKVVRRELRIYEGELTSASRRELSRRRVTQLGFFESVDVRTRRGSTDSLQVVDIEVKERPTGTFQVGAGFSSIENFIFTAQIAQQNFLGRGQSFQLSASLSSIRQLFNVRFVEPYFLDTEWFLSVSAFNNDLAFTNFNRAARGGEVLFGHPLNFISEDLRVSAGYRIEFVDSSDTFGGSRPLYQPLNNSGRVSQLRGILTYDTRNDRLFPTDGQFHSLSMDLSALWLGATDNRLVSAPATFLAILQAVPALPEAHRAASASNGLAEPGLGSDLRAFREFHHRRDSDAARLCAVQRRARTTGAGEPGGDR
;
A
#
# COMPACT_ATOMS: atom_id res chain seq x y z
N MET A 1 48.77 -14.04 14.42
CA MET A 1 48.27 -12.84 15.13
C MET A 1 48.12 -11.61 14.22
N GLY A 2 48.77 -11.53 13.05
CA GLY A 2 48.46 -10.50 12.04
C GLY A 2 48.89 -9.06 12.37
N PHE A 3 49.58 -8.85 13.50
CA PHE A 3 49.99 -7.54 14.02
C PHE A 3 51.29 -6.97 13.45
N PHE A 4 52.09 -7.80 12.77
CA PHE A 4 53.43 -7.43 12.30
C PHE A 4 53.48 -7.44 10.77
N ASP A 5 54.16 -6.45 10.21
CA ASP A 5 54.47 -6.32 8.79
C ASP A 5 55.67 -7.20 8.42
N ASP A 6 56.69 -7.23 9.29
CA ASP A 6 57.88 -8.07 9.15
C ASP A 6 58.31 -8.64 10.52
N VAL A 7 58.82 -9.88 10.52
CA VAL A 7 59.32 -10.57 11.72
C VAL A 7 60.65 -11.22 11.37
N ARG A 8 61.74 -10.67 11.91
CA ARG A 8 63.10 -11.21 11.75
C ARG A 8 63.60 -11.81 13.04
N VAL A 9 64.17 -13.00 12.95
CA VAL A 9 64.70 -13.73 14.11
C VAL A 9 66.21 -13.89 13.94
N TYR A 10 66.96 -13.36 14.89
CA TYR A 10 68.42 -13.49 14.95
C TYR A 10 68.78 -14.44 16.10
N ALA A 11 69.78 -15.29 15.89
CA ALA A 11 70.26 -16.22 16.92
C ALA A 11 71.74 -15.98 17.19
N ASN A 12 72.07 -15.64 18.43
CA ASN A 12 73.45 -15.40 18.87
C ASN A 12 73.81 -16.33 20.04
N ARG A 13 75.03 -16.87 20.05
CA ARG A 13 75.51 -17.70 21.18
C ARG A 13 75.88 -16.82 22.37
N THR A 14 75.43 -17.18 23.56
CA THR A 14 75.74 -16.45 24.79
C THR A 14 77.08 -16.91 25.39
N PRO A 15 77.79 -16.04 26.14
CA PRO A 15 79.06 -16.39 26.78
C PRO A 15 78.99 -17.56 27.76
N ALA A 16 77.79 -17.88 28.28
CA ALA A 16 77.53 -18.99 29.18
C ALA A 16 77.17 -20.32 28.46
N GLY A 17 77.30 -20.40 27.14
CA GLY A 17 77.03 -21.61 26.35
C GLY A 17 75.57 -21.81 25.92
N GLY A 18 74.70 -20.80 26.09
CA GLY A 18 73.30 -20.81 25.62
C GLY A 18 73.11 -20.16 24.24
N VAL A 19 71.88 -20.14 23.74
CA VAL A 19 71.47 -19.41 22.52
C VAL A 19 70.48 -18.31 22.91
N ALA A 20 70.80 -17.06 22.56
CA ALA A 20 69.89 -15.93 22.66
C ALA A 20 69.20 -15.70 21.32
N LEU A 21 67.87 -15.75 21.32
CA LEU A 21 67.06 -15.39 20.16
C LEU A 21 66.60 -13.93 20.31
N THR A 22 66.88 -13.11 19.31
CA THR A 22 66.41 -11.72 19.23
C THR A 22 65.37 -11.62 18.13
N TYR A 23 64.15 -11.26 18.51
CA TYR A 23 63.05 -11.01 17.59
C TYR A 23 63.01 -9.51 17.27
N VAL A 24 63.24 -9.15 16.02
CA VAL A 24 63.06 -7.80 15.51
C VAL A 24 61.74 -7.78 14.76
N LEU A 25 60.78 -7.04 15.31
CA LEU A 25 59.40 -6.99 14.83
C LEU A 25 59.15 -5.60 14.23
N THR A 26 58.59 -5.56 13.03
CA THR A 26 58.02 -4.34 12.45
C THR A 26 56.52 -4.44 12.63
N GLU A 27 55.94 -3.60 13.49
CA GLU A 27 54.49 -3.56 13.69
C GLU A 27 53.78 -2.98 12.46
N LYS A 28 52.57 -3.48 12.18
CA LYS A 28 51.72 -2.83 11.19
C LYS A 28 51.21 -1.49 11.72
N PRO A 29 51.09 -0.48 10.86
CA PRO A 29 50.61 0.82 11.29
C PRO A 29 49.13 0.75 11.71
N ALA A 30 48.76 1.59 12.66
CA ALA A 30 47.36 1.79 13.05
C ALA A 30 46.67 2.82 12.14
N ILE A 31 45.40 2.60 11.84
CA ILE A 31 44.56 3.55 11.09
C ILE A 31 44.21 4.71 12.01
N ARG A 32 44.72 5.91 11.74
CA ARG A 32 44.37 7.12 12.51
C ARG A 32 42.98 7.62 12.15
N ARG A 33 42.68 7.71 10.86
CA ARG A 33 41.36 8.07 10.31
C ARG A 33 41.20 7.57 8.87
N THR A 34 39.96 7.45 8.44
CA THR A 34 39.57 7.32 7.04
C THR A 34 39.21 8.69 6.48
N SER A 35 39.58 8.96 5.24
CA SER A 35 39.20 10.18 4.52
C SER A 35 38.61 9.78 3.17
N ILE A 36 37.61 10.54 2.71
CA ILE A 36 36.96 10.32 1.42
C ILE A 36 37.20 11.56 0.56
N GLU A 37 37.58 11.35 -0.68
CA GLU A 37 37.82 12.41 -1.67
C GLU A 37 37.08 12.08 -2.97
N GLY A 38 36.56 13.12 -3.63
CA GLY A 38 35.86 12.98 -4.92
C GLY A 38 34.37 12.63 -4.81
N ASN A 39 33.79 12.63 -3.60
CA ASN A 39 32.36 12.36 -3.41
C ASN A 39 31.52 13.64 -3.51
N SER A 40 30.97 13.91 -4.69
CA SER A 40 30.03 15.02 -4.92
C SER A 40 28.58 14.54 -5.04
N ALA A 41 28.37 13.31 -5.48
CA ALA A 41 27.06 12.70 -5.69
C ALA A 41 26.56 11.88 -4.49
N ALA A 42 27.47 11.39 -3.64
CA ALA A 42 27.13 10.72 -2.38
C ALA A 42 27.63 11.54 -1.18
N SER A 43 26.76 11.73 -0.18
CA SER A 43 27.13 12.31 1.12
C SER A 43 28.23 11.48 1.76
N THR A 44 29.15 12.17 2.45
CA THR A 44 30.22 11.52 3.21
C THR A 44 29.65 10.58 4.27
N GLU A 45 28.53 10.96 4.90
CA GLU A 45 27.82 10.17 5.89
C GLU A 45 27.38 8.80 5.35
N ASP A 46 26.81 8.75 4.13
CA ASP A 46 26.36 7.50 3.50
C ASP A 46 27.55 6.57 3.21
N ILE A 47 28.70 7.13 2.85
CA ILE A 47 29.92 6.38 2.57
C ILE A 47 30.53 5.87 3.87
N GLU A 48 30.54 6.69 4.93
CA GLU A 48 31.01 6.29 6.26
C GLU A 48 30.15 5.18 6.87
N GLU A 49 28.84 5.14 6.61
CA GLU A 49 27.93 4.09 7.08
C GLU A 49 28.27 2.70 6.50
N VAL A 50 28.74 2.64 5.25
CA VAL A 50 29.14 1.37 4.61
C VAL A 50 30.57 0.94 4.94
N ILE A 51 31.42 1.88 5.38
CA ILE A 51 32.82 1.61 5.73
C ILE A 51 32.88 0.89 7.10
N ASP A 52 33.50 -0.29 7.11
CA ASP A 52 33.77 -1.08 8.33
C ASP A 52 35.25 -0.98 8.76
N LEU A 53 35.87 0.18 8.52
CA LEU A 53 37.20 0.51 9.05
C LEU A 53 37.04 1.43 10.25
N ARG A 54 37.48 0.97 11.41
CA ARG A 54 37.44 1.76 12.64
C ARG A 54 38.78 2.47 12.86
N PRO A 55 38.76 3.74 13.31
CA PRO A 55 39.95 4.39 13.82
C PRO A 55 40.64 3.57 14.93
N PHE A 56 41.95 3.73 15.05
CA PHE A 56 42.83 3.07 16.02
C PHE A 56 42.91 1.53 15.91
N THR A 57 42.56 0.97 14.75
CA THR A 57 42.73 -0.46 14.45
C THR A 57 43.94 -0.69 13.54
N ILE A 58 44.53 -1.89 13.60
CA ILE A 58 45.66 -2.26 12.72
C ILE A 58 45.21 -2.25 11.25
N LEU A 59 46.06 -1.69 10.38
CA LEU A 59 45.82 -1.71 8.94
C LEU A 59 45.80 -3.15 8.40
N ASP A 60 44.68 -3.51 7.79
CA ASP A 60 44.47 -4.76 7.06
C ASP A 60 44.09 -4.43 5.63
N GLU A 61 45.02 -4.57 4.69
CA GLU A 61 44.79 -4.27 3.27
C GLU A 61 43.63 -5.08 2.66
N SER A 62 43.36 -6.28 3.17
CA SER A 62 42.23 -7.08 2.70
C SER A 62 40.90 -6.45 3.15
N ARG A 63 40.86 -5.84 4.34
CA ARG A 63 39.71 -5.02 4.76
C ARG A 63 39.60 -3.77 3.92
N VAL A 64 40.69 -3.06 3.65
CA VAL A 64 40.66 -1.84 2.83
C VAL A 64 40.10 -2.14 1.44
N ARG A 65 40.57 -3.22 0.78
CA ARG A 65 40.02 -3.67 -0.51
C ARG A 65 38.54 -4.04 -0.45
N ARG A 66 38.07 -4.71 0.61
CA ARG A 66 36.64 -4.96 0.77
C ARG A 66 35.83 -3.67 0.90
N ASN A 67 36.36 -2.66 1.57
CA ASN A 67 35.69 -1.36 1.68
C ASN A 67 35.66 -0.61 0.33
N VAL A 68 36.70 -0.75 -0.51
CA VAL A 68 36.67 -0.25 -1.89
C VAL A 68 35.48 -0.85 -2.65
N GLU A 69 35.29 -2.17 -2.59
CA GLU A 69 34.15 -2.83 -3.24
C GLU A 69 32.80 -2.38 -2.66
N LYS A 70 32.67 -2.25 -1.33
CA LYS A 70 31.43 -1.74 -0.70
C LYS A 70 31.08 -0.31 -1.14
N ILE A 71 32.08 0.57 -1.23
CA ILE A 71 31.87 1.94 -1.71
C ILE A 71 31.44 1.88 -3.19
N LYS A 72 32.08 1.03 -4.00
CA LYS A 72 31.69 0.83 -5.41
C LYS A 72 30.26 0.31 -5.55
N GLU A 73 29.84 -0.62 -4.69
CA GLU A 73 28.46 -1.12 -4.60
C GLU A 73 27.47 0.01 -4.25
N LEU A 74 27.77 0.84 -3.25
CA LEU A 74 26.95 2.02 -2.91
C LEU A 74 26.79 2.97 -4.12
N TYR A 75 27.85 3.21 -4.88
CA TYR A 75 27.78 4.04 -6.08
C TYR A 75 26.96 3.38 -7.20
N ASN A 76 27.09 2.06 -7.39
CA ASN A 76 26.24 1.28 -8.31
C ASN A 76 24.75 1.38 -7.92
N GLU A 77 24.44 1.28 -6.62
CA GLU A 77 23.08 1.43 -6.10
C GLU A 77 22.52 2.83 -6.39
N LYS A 78 23.36 3.87 -6.33
CA LYS A 78 22.99 5.26 -6.67
C LYS A 78 22.96 5.55 -8.17
N GLY A 79 23.29 4.57 -9.01
CA GLY A 79 23.25 4.67 -10.48
C GLY A 79 24.55 5.15 -11.14
N PHE A 80 25.65 5.17 -10.40
CA PHE A 80 26.98 5.52 -10.89
C PHE A 80 27.76 4.24 -11.21
N TYR A 81 27.31 3.53 -12.24
CA TYR A 81 27.87 2.23 -12.61
C TYR A 81 29.35 2.28 -13.03
N LEU A 82 29.78 3.41 -13.59
CA LEU A 82 31.16 3.64 -14.03
C LEU A 82 32.04 4.23 -12.94
N ALA A 83 31.56 4.32 -11.69
CA ALA A 83 32.36 4.85 -10.61
C ALA A 83 33.59 3.96 -10.36
N GLU A 84 34.75 4.60 -10.29
CA GLU A 84 36.01 3.96 -9.92
C GLU A 84 36.40 4.42 -8.51
N VAL A 85 36.62 3.44 -7.63
CA VAL A 85 37.06 3.68 -6.27
C VAL A 85 38.47 3.14 -6.12
N THR A 86 39.38 4.00 -5.72
CA THR A 86 40.77 3.65 -5.40
C THR A 86 41.08 4.02 -3.96
N TYR A 87 42.17 3.47 -3.42
CA TYR A 87 42.63 3.84 -2.08
C TYR A 87 44.11 4.15 -2.10
N ARG A 88 44.53 5.07 -1.22
CA ARG A 88 45.93 5.36 -0.91
C ARG A 88 46.12 5.39 0.59
N VAL A 89 47.30 4.95 1.03
CA VAL A 89 47.67 4.92 2.45
C VAL A 89 48.73 5.99 2.67
N GLU A 90 48.41 7.00 3.49
CA GLU A 90 49.27 8.15 3.74
C GLU A 90 49.82 8.13 5.17
N PRO A 91 51.13 8.35 5.39
CA PRO A 91 51.71 8.44 6.73
C PRO A 91 51.08 9.59 7.53
N ALA A 92 50.61 9.33 8.74
CA ALA A 92 49.90 10.32 9.58
C ALA A 92 50.60 10.60 10.93
N GLY A 93 51.60 9.80 11.29
CA GLY A 93 52.33 9.88 12.55
C GLY A 93 53.28 8.67 12.74
N PRO A 94 53.92 8.54 13.92
CA PRO A 94 54.74 7.38 14.24
C PRO A 94 53.88 6.11 14.26
N ASN A 95 54.14 5.17 13.34
CA ASN A 95 53.38 3.93 13.18
C ASN A 95 51.86 4.13 12.97
N GLU A 96 51.46 5.26 12.38
CA GLU A 96 50.06 5.62 12.09
C GLU A 96 49.89 6.02 10.62
N VAL A 97 48.76 5.62 10.03
CA VAL A 97 48.40 5.93 8.64
C VAL A 97 46.97 6.45 8.52
N ASN A 98 46.75 7.31 7.53
CA ASN A 98 45.42 7.67 7.04
C ASN A 98 45.10 6.80 5.82
N VAL A 99 43.90 6.25 5.77
CA VAL A 99 43.39 5.56 4.58
C VAL A 99 42.50 6.54 3.83
N VAL A 100 42.91 6.93 2.63
CA VAL A 100 42.15 7.85 1.80
C VAL A 100 41.50 7.06 0.67
N PHE A 101 40.17 7.08 0.60
CA PHE A 101 39.41 6.56 -0.52
C PHE A 101 39.20 7.68 -1.53
N ALA A 102 39.77 7.52 -2.73
CA ALA A 102 39.65 8.47 -3.83
C ALA A 102 38.65 7.90 -4.85
N ILE A 103 37.58 8.67 -5.09
CA ILE A 103 36.43 8.25 -5.88
C ILE A 103 36.38 9.10 -7.16
N ASP A 104 36.39 8.44 -8.31
CA ASP A 104 35.93 9.02 -9.57
C ASP A 104 34.49 8.57 -9.79
N GLU A 105 33.53 9.45 -9.51
CA GLU A 105 32.11 9.10 -9.60
C GLU A 105 31.66 8.83 -11.04
N SER A 106 32.34 9.44 -12.01
CA SER A 106 31.94 9.48 -13.41
C SER A 106 30.47 9.94 -13.63
N ALA A 107 30.04 10.07 -14.89
CA ALA A 107 28.67 10.45 -15.19
C ALA A 107 27.71 9.26 -14.96
N LYS A 108 26.46 9.56 -14.57
CA LYS A 108 25.40 8.55 -14.58
C LYS A 108 25.18 8.04 -16.01
N VAL A 109 25.12 6.73 -16.13
CA VAL A 109 24.84 6.04 -17.39
C VAL A 109 23.36 5.69 -17.47
N GLN A 110 22.80 5.87 -18.66
CA GLN A 110 21.41 5.55 -18.94
C GLN A 110 21.29 4.29 -19.79
N VAL A 111 20.36 3.40 -19.43
CA VAL A 111 19.99 2.25 -20.25
C VAL A 111 19.31 2.76 -21.53
N ARG A 112 19.96 2.55 -22.67
CA ARG A 112 19.47 3.00 -23.97
C ARG A 112 18.55 1.98 -24.63
N SER A 113 18.86 0.70 -24.50
CA SER A 113 18.00 -0.38 -24.99
C SER A 113 18.27 -1.67 -24.25
N ILE A 114 17.20 -2.44 -24.03
CA ILE A 114 17.24 -3.81 -23.53
C ILE A 114 16.77 -4.74 -24.66
N ARG A 115 17.63 -5.69 -25.03
CA ARG A 115 17.40 -6.67 -26.09
C ARG A 115 17.35 -8.06 -25.51
N PHE A 116 16.43 -8.86 -26.01
CA PHE A 116 16.31 -10.27 -25.68
C PHE A 116 16.71 -11.10 -26.89
N VAL A 117 17.44 -12.19 -26.66
CA VAL A 117 17.89 -13.10 -27.70
C VAL A 117 17.53 -14.52 -27.28
N GLY A 118 16.80 -15.23 -28.15
CA GLY A 118 16.42 -16.62 -27.93
C GLY A 118 15.01 -16.81 -27.37
N ASN A 119 14.32 -15.73 -26.99
CA ASN A 119 12.88 -15.74 -26.72
C ASN A 119 12.08 -15.97 -28.01
N LYS A 120 11.20 -16.98 -28.01
CA LYS A 120 10.30 -17.32 -29.11
C LYS A 120 8.84 -17.31 -28.65
N HIS A 121 8.58 -17.69 -27.39
CA HIS A 121 7.24 -17.69 -26.83
C HIS A 121 6.77 -16.28 -26.47
N PHE A 122 7.60 -15.52 -25.76
CA PHE A 122 7.28 -14.14 -25.40
C PHE A 122 7.91 -13.14 -26.35
N ALA A 123 7.14 -12.12 -26.71
CA ALA A 123 7.67 -10.94 -27.40
C ALA A 123 8.57 -10.11 -26.45
N ASP A 124 9.59 -9.46 -27.00
CA ASP A 124 10.51 -8.58 -26.26
C ASP A 124 9.80 -7.53 -25.41
N GLU A 125 8.70 -6.98 -25.92
CA GLU A 125 7.91 -5.96 -25.22
C GLU A 125 7.25 -6.52 -23.96
N THR A 126 6.74 -7.76 -24.01
CA THR A 126 6.14 -8.45 -22.87
C THR A 126 7.18 -8.67 -21.77
N LEU A 127 8.39 -9.11 -22.14
CA LEU A 127 9.48 -9.30 -21.19
C LEU A 127 9.97 -7.97 -20.62
N ARG A 128 10.09 -6.93 -21.45
CA ARG A 128 10.53 -5.59 -21.04
C ARG A 128 9.57 -4.95 -20.03
N THR A 129 8.26 -5.11 -20.21
CA THR A 129 7.25 -4.53 -19.30
C THR A 129 7.31 -5.15 -17.90
N GLY A 130 7.78 -6.40 -17.78
CA GLY A 130 7.95 -7.08 -16.50
C GLY A 130 9.19 -6.65 -15.70
N LEU A 131 10.09 -5.85 -16.27
CA LEU A 131 11.31 -5.39 -15.60
C LEU A 131 11.06 -4.08 -14.82
N ALA A 132 11.72 -3.93 -13.67
CA ALA A 132 11.82 -2.63 -13.02
C ALA A 132 12.83 -1.72 -13.73
N THR A 133 13.88 -2.30 -14.31
CA THR A 133 14.85 -1.56 -15.12
C THR A 133 14.18 -1.15 -16.44
N ARG A 134 14.03 0.16 -16.64
CA ARG A 134 13.43 0.75 -17.84
C ARG A 134 14.47 1.39 -18.74
N GLU A 135 14.15 1.48 -20.02
CA GLU A 135 14.91 2.28 -20.98
C GLU A 135 14.68 3.78 -20.72
N GLY A 136 15.73 4.60 -20.87
CA GLY A 136 15.63 6.05 -20.72
C GLY A 136 14.81 6.69 -21.85
N GLY A 137 13.79 7.46 -21.48
CA GLY A 137 12.91 8.22 -22.38
C GLY A 137 13.11 9.73 -22.29
N LEU A 138 12.30 10.49 -23.06
CA LEU A 138 12.36 11.96 -23.09
C LEU A 138 12.04 12.63 -21.74
N LEU A 139 11.33 11.94 -20.85
CA LEU A 139 10.93 12.42 -19.52
C LEU A 139 11.77 11.84 -18.37
N SER A 140 12.85 11.08 -18.66
CA SER A 140 13.66 10.42 -17.63
C SER A 140 14.33 11.36 -16.61
N PHE A 141 14.35 12.67 -16.89
CA PHE A 141 14.78 13.69 -15.94
C PHE A 141 13.77 13.97 -14.81
N LEU A 142 12.49 13.62 -14.99
CA LEU A 142 11.41 13.82 -14.00
C LEU A 142 11.24 12.61 -13.08
N ASP A 143 11.31 11.40 -13.61
CA ASP A 143 11.03 10.15 -12.89
C ASP A 143 12.28 9.31 -12.58
N GLN A 144 13.47 9.79 -12.98
CA GLN A 144 14.76 9.10 -12.84
C GLN A 144 14.81 7.70 -13.49
N SER A 145 13.86 7.40 -14.38
CA SER A 145 13.85 6.17 -15.18
C SER A 145 15.09 6.08 -16.08
N GLY A 146 15.50 4.87 -16.45
CA GLY A 146 16.69 4.68 -17.30
C GLY A 146 18.00 4.51 -16.54
N THR A 147 18.03 4.68 -15.21
CA THR A 147 19.27 4.47 -14.44
C THR A 147 19.57 2.97 -14.29
N TYR A 148 20.75 2.52 -14.72
CA TYR A 148 21.16 1.14 -14.53
C TYR A 148 21.61 0.89 -13.09
N ARG A 149 21.04 -0.13 -12.44
CA ARG A 149 21.43 -0.60 -11.10
C ARG A 149 21.59 -2.11 -11.16
N LYS A 150 22.79 -2.60 -10.83
CA LYS A 150 23.13 -4.03 -10.96
C LYS A 150 22.19 -4.93 -10.16
N ASP A 151 21.97 -4.62 -8.88
CA ASP A 151 21.15 -5.45 -7.99
C ASP A 151 19.68 -5.50 -8.43
N GLN A 152 19.17 -4.36 -8.89
CA GLN A 152 17.81 -4.30 -9.45
C GLN A 152 17.68 -5.17 -10.69
N PHE A 153 18.74 -5.22 -11.50
CA PHE A 153 18.76 -6.01 -12.72
C PHE A 153 18.89 -7.52 -12.43
N GLU A 154 19.64 -7.93 -11.41
CA GLU A 154 19.67 -9.33 -10.96
C GLU A 154 18.28 -9.80 -10.52
N ILE A 155 17.52 -8.94 -9.83
CA ILE A 155 16.10 -9.20 -9.50
C ILE A 155 15.25 -9.30 -10.79
N ASP A 156 15.51 -8.45 -11.78
CA ASP A 156 14.79 -8.49 -13.06
C ASP A 156 15.05 -9.80 -13.84
N ILE A 157 16.26 -10.36 -13.79
CA ILE A 157 16.54 -11.69 -14.35
C ILE A 157 15.69 -12.78 -13.65
N LEU A 158 15.59 -12.75 -12.33
CA LEU A 158 14.73 -13.69 -11.59
C LEU A 158 13.25 -13.53 -11.96
N ARG A 159 12.78 -12.30 -12.23
CA ARG A 159 11.41 -12.05 -12.70
C ARG A 159 11.14 -12.66 -14.07
N ILE A 160 12.07 -12.52 -15.01
CA ILE A 160 11.98 -13.16 -16.33
C ILE A 160 11.90 -14.68 -16.16
N THR A 161 12.83 -15.26 -15.39
CA THR A 161 12.85 -16.70 -15.12
C THR A 161 11.54 -17.18 -14.48
N SER A 162 11.03 -16.45 -13.48
CA SER A 162 9.74 -16.76 -12.86
C SER A 162 8.58 -16.74 -13.85
N ARG A 163 8.56 -15.75 -14.75
CA ARG A 163 7.53 -15.62 -15.79
C ARG A 163 7.51 -16.82 -16.74
N TYR A 164 8.68 -17.34 -17.11
CA TYR A 164 8.79 -18.55 -17.91
C TYR A 164 8.37 -19.81 -17.14
N TYR A 165 8.71 -19.92 -15.85
CA TYR A 165 8.21 -21.00 -14.99
C TYR A 165 6.70 -21.01 -14.83
N ASP A 166 6.06 -19.85 -14.92
CA ASP A 166 4.60 -19.72 -14.84
C ASP A 166 3.89 -20.15 -16.13
N GLU A 167 4.61 -20.23 -17.27
CA GLU A 167 4.12 -20.74 -18.55
C GLU A 167 4.68 -22.13 -18.89
N GLY A 168 5.16 -22.89 -17.88
CA GLY A 168 5.54 -24.29 -18.04
C GLY A 168 6.95 -24.55 -18.55
N TYR A 169 7.79 -23.52 -18.72
CA TYR A 169 9.17 -23.66 -19.17
C TYR A 169 10.12 -23.94 -18.00
N ILE A 170 10.05 -25.14 -17.41
CA ILE A 170 10.82 -25.50 -16.20
C ILE A 170 12.34 -25.57 -16.42
N ASN A 171 12.77 -25.71 -17.67
CA ASN A 171 14.18 -25.81 -18.07
C ASN A 171 14.71 -24.50 -18.65
N VAL A 172 13.99 -23.39 -18.48
CA VAL A 172 14.45 -22.08 -18.95
C VAL A 172 15.80 -21.74 -18.31
N GLN A 173 16.72 -21.23 -19.14
CA GLN A 173 17.98 -20.67 -18.70
C GLN A 173 18.07 -19.23 -19.19
N VAL A 174 18.22 -18.31 -18.24
CA VAL A 174 18.45 -16.89 -18.53
C VAL A 174 19.89 -16.59 -18.14
N ASP A 175 20.72 -16.28 -19.12
CA ASP A 175 22.12 -15.95 -18.88
C ASP A 175 22.24 -14.61 -18.15
N PRO A 176 23.35 -14.37 -17.42
CA PRO A 176 23.72 -13.03 -16.98
C PRO A 176 23.72 -12.05 -18.16
N PRO A 177 23.29 -10.80 -17.97
CA PRO A 177 23.24 -9.82 -19.04
C PRO A 177 24.63 -9.52 -19.59
N ASP A 178 24.69 -9.38 -20.91
CA ASP A 178 25.82 -8.76 -21.58
C ASP A 178 25.61 -7.23 -21.59
N VAL A 179 26.53 -6.50 -20.98
CA VAL A 179 26.40 -5.05 -20.74
C VAL A 179 27.48 -4.33 -21.52
N GLU A 180 27.06 -3.64 -22.58
CA GLU A 180 27.94 -2.83 -23.43
C GLU A 180 27.80 -1.35 -23.10
N ILE A 181 28.92 -0.65 -22.94
CA ILE A 181 28.95 0.78 -22.66
C ILE A 181 29.30 1.53 -23.93
N SER A 182 28.56 2.61 -24.22
CA SER A 182 28.84 3.47 -25.38
C SER A 182 30.22 4.14 -25.28
N PRO A 183 30.89 4.44 -26.41
CA PRO A 183 32.22 5.08 -26.37
C PRO A 183 32.26 6.42 -25.62
N ASP A 184 31.14 7.15 -25.59
CA ASP A 184 30.98 8.41 -24.86
C ASP A 184 30.65 8.22 -23.37
N ARG A 185 30.59 6.97 -22.88
CA ARG A 185 30.31 6.58 -21.48
C ARG A 185 28.99 7.15 -20.93
N LYS A 186 28.00 7.38 -21.80
CA LYS A 186 26.68 7.90 -21.41
C LYS A 186 25.58 6.85 -21.42
N TYR A 187 25.72 5.84 -22.26
CA TYR A 187 24.68 4.86 -22.51
C TYR A 187 25.14 3.44 -22.24
N ILE A 188 24.23 2.62 -21.74
CA ILE A 188 24.39 1.18 -21.62
C ILE A 188 23.40 0.49 -22.56
N TYR A 189 23.88 -0.53 -23.26
CA TYR A 189 23.11 -1.46 -24.05
C TYR A 189 23.13 -2.82 -23.35
N ILE A 190 21.96 -3.38 -23.08
CA ILE A 190 21.85 -4.64 -22.34
C ILE A 190 21.30 -5.70 -23.27
N THR A 191 22.01 -6.83 -23.36
CA THR A 191 21.55 -8.01 -24.11
C THR A 191 21.36 -9.18 -23.16
N ILE A 192 20.16 -9.74 -23.11
CA ILE A 192 19.82 -10.89 -22.27
C ILE A 192 19.63 -12.09 -23.20
N ARG A 193 20.40 -13.16 -22.97
CA ARG A 193 20.24 -14.42 -23.71
C ARG A 193 19.35 -15.37 -22.92
N ILE A 194 18.35 -15.94 -23.59
CA ILE A 194 17.35 -16.83 -23.03
C ILE A 194 17.33 -18.12 -23.84
N ILE A 195 17.44 -19.25 -23.14
CA ILE A 195 17.19 -20.58 -23.69
C ILE A 195 15.88 -21.05 -23.04
N GLU A 196 14.76 -20.96 -23.78
CA GLU A 196 13.42 -21.21 -23.22
C GLU A 196 13.23 -22.67 -22.78
N GLY A 197 13.76 -23.62 -23.55
CA GLY A 197 13.47 -25.04 -23.37
C GLY A 197 12.09 -25.43 -23.89
N GLU A 198 11.63 -26.62 -23.50
CA GLU A 198 10.30 -27.13 -23.86
C GLU A 198 9.25 -26.72 -22.81
N GLN A 199 8.02 -26.53 -23.26
CA GLN A 199 6.87 -26.27 -22.38
C GLN A 199 6.33 -27.59 -21.81
N PHE A 200 6.06 -27.60 -20.51
CA PHE A 200 5.52 -28.74 -19.77
C PHE A 200 4.08 -28.49 -19.30
N PHE A 201 3.31 -29.57 -19.23
CA PHE A 201 1.91 -29.61 -18.83
C PHE A 201 1.73 -30.42 -17.55
N VAL A 202 0.68 -30.11 -16.81
CA VAL A 202 0.29 -30.83 -15.60
C VAL A 202 -0.31 -32.18 -15.98
N GLY A 203 0.23 -33.25 -15.38
CA GLY A 203 -0.22 -34.62 -15.57
C GLY A 203 -1.22 -35.04 -14.51
N GLU A 204 -0.89 -36.14 -13.83
CA GLU A 204 -1.64 -36.62 -12.69
C GLU A 204 -1.41 -35.73 -11.46
N LEU A 205 -2.50 -35.37 -10.79
CA LEU A 205 -2.49 -34.72 -9.49
C LEU A 205 -2.98 -35.74 -8.46
N ASP A 206 -2.21 -35.95 -7.40
CA ASP A 206 -2.61 -36.85 -6.31
C ASP A 206 -2.21 -36.32 -4.94
N PHE A 207 -2.77 -36.91 -3.88
CA PHE A 207 -2.46 -36.64 -2.49
C PHE A 207 -2.00 -37.91 -1.76
N SER A 208 -0.98 -37.80 -0.91
CA SER A 208 -0.51 -38.89 -0.04
C SER A 208 -0.35 -38.42 1.42
N GLY A 209 -0.14 -39.38 2.32
CA GLY A 209 0.11 -39.10 3.74
C GLY A 209 -1.16 -39.01 4.60
N ASP A 210 -1.10 -38.16 5.62
CA ASP A 210 -2.09 -38.06 6.69
C ASP A 210 -3.17 -37.00 6.37
N LEU A 211 -4.09 -37.35 5.48
CA LEU A 211 -5.16 -36.46 5.05
C LEU A 211 -6.23 -36.27 6.14
N ILE A 212 -6.68 -35.02 6.33
CA ILE A 212 -7.75 -34.68 7.30
C ILE A 212 -9.15 -34.68 6.67
N VAL A 213 -9.24 -34.61 5.34
CA VAL A 213 -10.47 -34.62 4.53
C VAL A 213 -10.30 -35.55 3.31
N PRO A 214 -11.39 -35.99 2.66
CA PRO A 214 -11.30 -36.77 1.42
C PRO A 214 -10.54 -36.02 0.31
N LYS A 215 -9.84 -36.77 -0.56
CA LYS A 215 -9.05 -36.20 -1.67
C LYS A 215 -9.89 -35.30 -2.59
N ASP A 216 -11.15 -35.67 -2.84
CA ASP A 216 -12.07 -34.92 -3.70
C ASP A 216 -12.31 -33.48 -3.22
N GLU A 217 -12.30 -33.24 -1.90
CA GLU A 217 -12.43 -31.90 -1.33
C GLU A 217 -11.14 -31.09 -1.51
N LEU A 218 -9.97 -31.74 -1.39
CA LEU A 218 -8.67 -31.11 -1.60
C LEU A 218 -8.46 -30.73 -3.07
N PHE A 219 -8.89 -31.58 -4.00
CA PHE A 219 -8.82 -31.29 -5.44
C PHE A 219 -9.64 -30.05 -5.83
N GLN A 220 -10.80 -29.82 -5.19
CA GLN A 220 -11.63 -28.63 -5.46
C GLN A 220 -10.98 -27.31 -5.01
N ARG A 221 -9.92 -27.37 -4.20
CA ARG A 221 -9.17 -26.20 -3.71
C ARG A 221 -7.97 -25.85 -4.58
N LEU A 222 -7.58 -26.72 -5.51
CA LEU A 222 -6.45 -26.49 -6.40
C LEU A 222 -6.89 -25.61 -7.58
N ASP A 223 -6.07 -24.61 -7.91
CA ASP A 223 -6.14 -23.86 -9.17
C ASP A 223 -5.38 -24.56 -10.30
N LEU A 224 -4.42 -25.46 -9.98
CA LEU A 224 -3.84 -26.35 -10.99
C LEU A 224 -4.81 -27.47 -11.37
N GLY A 225 -5.17 -27.53 -12.65
CA GLY A 225 -5.90 -28.62 -13.25
C GLY A 225 -5.01 -29.59 -14.04
N ARG A 226 -5.47 -30.84 -14.19
CA ARG A 226 -4.86 -31.80 -15.12
C ARG A 226 -4.97 -31.31 -16.56
N GLY A 227 -3.86 -31.30 -17.28
CA GLY A 227 -3.77 -30.84 -18.67
C GLY A 227 -3.47 -29.35 -18.82
N ASP A 228 -3.47 -28.59 -17.72
CA ASP A 228 -3.06 -27.18 -17.75
C ASP A 228 -1.57 -27.05 -18.07
N VAL A 229 -1.17 -25.88 -18.57
CA VAL A 229 0.24 -25.50 -18.61
C VAL A 229 0.74 -25.42 -17.17
N PHE A 230 1.89 -26.03 -16.88
CA PHE A 230 2.45 -25.99 -15.54
C PHE A 230 2.76 -24.53 -15.13
N SER A 231 2.30 -24.13 -13.95
CA SER A 231 2.60 -22.80 -13.41
C SER A 231 3.15 -22.92 -11.99
N ARG A 232 4.36 -22.39 -11.78
CA ARG A 232 4.99 -22.37 -10.45
C ARG A 232 4.23 -21.49 -9.46
N THR A 233 3.68 -20.38 -9.93
CA THR A 233 2.85 -19.49 -9.11
C THR A 233 1.58 -20.20 -8.66
N LYS A 234 0.85 -20.86 -9.57
CA LYS A 234 -0.34 -21.65 -9.18
C LYS A 234 0.00 -22.76 -8.19
N LEU A 235 1.08 -23.52 -8.43
CA LEU A 235 1.54 -24.56 -7.50
C LEU A 235 1.80 -23.98 -6.09
N SER A 236 2.44 -22.82 -6.02
CA SER A 236 2.77 -22.17 -4.74
C SER A 236 1.52 -21.66 -4.03
N GLN A 237 0.54 -21.15 -4.78
CA GLN A 237 -0.76 -20.74 -4.25
C GLN A 237 -1.56 -21.93 -3.74
N ASP A 238 -1.59 -23.04 -4.48
CA ASP A 238 -2.23 -24.29 -4.09
C ASP A 238 -1.63 -24.84 -2.79
N LEU A 239 -0.30 -24.87 -2.67
CA LEU A 239 0.37 -25.27 -1.44
C LEU A 239 -0.01 -24.37 -0.25
N LEU A 240 -0.13 -23.06 -0.49
CA LEU A 240 -0.55 -22.11 0.55
C LEU A 240 -2.02 -22.29 0.94
N GLU A 241 -2.93 -22.50 -0.02
CA GLU A 241 -4.35 -22.75 0.24
C GLU A 241 -4.55 -24.06 0.99
N LEU A 242 -3.88 -25.13 0.56
CA LEU A 242 -3.88 -26.41 1.27
C LEU A 242 -3.34 -26.24 2.70
N LYS A 243 -2.20 -25.56 2.87
CA LYS A 243 -1.65 -25.31 4.21
C LYS A 243 -2.62 -24.50 5.07
N THR A 244 -3.25 -23.48 4.51
CA THR A 244 -4.27 -22.64 5.17
C THR A 244 -5.45 -23.49 5.63
N ARG A 245 -5.95 -24.39 4.78
CA ARG A 245 -7.04 -25.33 5.10
C ARG A 245 -6.71 -26.21 6.31
N TYR A 246 -5.48 -26.71 6.40
CA TYR A 246 -5.02 -27.52 7.55
C TYR A 246 -4.80 -26.67 8.80
N GLU A 247 -4.18 -25.50 8.68
CA GLU A 247 -4.01 -24.56 9.79
C GLU A 247 -5.36 -24.14 10.37
N ASP A 248 -6.41 -23.96 9.55
CA ASP A 248 -7.77 -23.62 10.00
C ASP A 248 -8.47 -24.72 10.80
N GLU A 249 -8.03 -25.98 10.67
CA GLU A 249 -8.49 -27.12 11.48
C GLU A 249 -7.61 -27.33 12.72
N GLY A 250 -6.67 -26.42 13.00
CA GLY A 250 -5.80 -26.47 14.17
C GLY A 250 -4.41 -27.07 13.93
N TYR A 251 -4.06 -27.45 12.70
CA TYR A 251 -2.76 -28.06 12.39
C TYR A 251 -1.71 -27.00 12.00
N ALA A 252 -1.21 -26.24 13.00
CA ALA A 252 -0.31 -25.09 12.79
C ALA A 252 0.99 -25.41 12.03
N TYR A 253 1.46 -26.64 12.15
CA TYR A 253 2.75 -27.09 11.62
C TYR A 253 2.58 -28.16 10.54
N ALA A 254 1.42 -28.16 9.86
CA ALA A 254 1.21 -29.01 8.70
C ALA A 254 2.27 -28.72 7.63
N ASN A 255 2.92 -29.77 7.15
CA ASN A 255 3.95 -29.71 6.12
C ASN A 255 3.41 -30.43 4.87
N ILE A 256 3.35 -29.71 3.76
CA ILE A 256 2.85 -30.23 2.48
C ILE A 256 3.99 -30.12 1.48
N THR A 257 4.50 -31.27 1.05
CA THR A 257 5.65 -31.36 0.15
C THR A 257 5.17 -31.77 -1.24
N PRO A 258 5.37 -30.95 -2.29
CA PRO A 258 5.06 -31.35 -3.66
C PRO A 258 6.14 -32.31 -4.18
N LEU A 259 5.79 -33.58 -4.39
CA LEU A 259 6.62 -34.56 -5.05
C LEU A 259 6.34 -34.50 -6.55
N THR A 260 7.27 -33.92 -7.32
CA THR A 260 7.13 -33.77 -8.77
C THR A 260 7.85 -34.87 -9.52
N ARG A 261 7.19 -35.43 -10.54
CA ARG A 261 7.77 -36.40 -11.48
C ARG A 261 7.68 -35.83 -12.88
N VAL A 262 8.83 -35.39 -13.37
CA VAL A 262 8.94 -34.78 -14.70
C VAL A 262 9.22 -35.88 -15.72
N ASN A 263 8.36 -36.01 -16.73
CA ASN A 263 8.62 -36.83 -17.90
C ASN A 263 9.02 -35.93 -19.08
N PRO A 264 10.32 -35.91 -19.47
CA PRO A 264 10.81 -35.05 -20.54
C PRO A 264 10.33 -35.47 -21.94
N GLU A 265 9.98 -36.74 -22.15
CA GLU A 265 9.53 -37.23 -23.46
C GLU A 265 8.08 -36.81 -23.75
N THR A 266 7.20 -36.98 -22.77
CA THR A 266 5.78 -36.59 -22.90
C THR A 266 5.54 -35.14 -22.53
N ARG A 267 6.52 -34.46 -21.92
CA ARG A 267 6.43 -33.06 -21.42
C ARG A 267 5.35 -32.90 -20.36
N ILE A 268 5.18 -33.94 -19.54
CA ILE A 268 4.17 -34.00 -18.49
C ILE A 268 4.85 -33.97 -17.12
N ILE A 269 4.27 -33.23 -16.18
CA ILE A 269 4.70 -33.18 -14.78
C ILE A 269 3.57 -33.72 -13.92
N ASP A 270 3.78 -34.90 -13.34
CA ASP A 270 2.89 -35.45 -12.33
C ASP A 270 3.26 -34.86 -10.96
N ILE A 271 2.27 -34.48 -10.16
CA ILE A 271 2.47 -33.83 -8.87
C ILE A 271 1.70 -34.60 -7.81
N THR A 272 2.41 -35.14 -6.82
CA THR A 272 1.80 -35.74 -5.63
C THR A 272 2.07 -34.85 -4.42
N PHE A 273 1.02 -34.33 -3.80
CA PHE A 273 1.11 -33.55 -2.58
C PHE A 273 1.20 -34.49 -1.38
N ASP A 274 2.39 -34.64 -0.81
CA ASP A 274 2.64 -35.47 0.37
C ASP A 274 2.39 -34.65 1.64
N VAL A 275 1.43 -35.09 2.45
CA VAL A 275 0.93 -34.32 3.59
C VAL A 275 1.31 -34.94 4.92
N GLU A 276 2.00 -34.15 5.74
CA GLU A 276 2.26 -34.42 7.15
C GLU A 276 1.45 -33.42 7.99
N LYS A 277 0.29 -33.84 8.51
CA LYS A 277 -0.61 -32.93 9.24
C LYS A 277 -0.02 -32.39 10.54
N GLY A 278 0.82 -33.16 11.23
CA GLY A 278 1.35 -32.80 12.56
C GLY A 278 0.28 -32.82 13.67
N ASN A 279 0.56 -32.13 14.78
CA ASN A 279 -0.31 -32.08 15.95
C ASN A 279 -1.28 -30.90 15.91
N ILE A 280 -2.40 -31.02 16.64
CA ILE A 280 -3.33 -29.91 16.90
C ILE A 280 -2.66 -28.90 17.85
N VAL A 281 -2.82 -27.62 17.54
CA VAL A 281 -2.20 -26.49 18.23
C VAL A 281 -3.24 -25.43 18.59
N TYR A 282 -3.13 -24.91 19.81
CA TYR A 282 -3.95 -23.83 20.35
C TYR A 282 -3.13 -22.55 20.54
N TYR A 283 -3.79 -21.40 20.49
CA TYR A 283 -3.17 -20.12 20.84
C TYR A 283 -2.97 -20.03 22.34
N GLU A 284 -1.72 -20.03 22.81
CA GLU A 284 -1.37 -19.87 24.22
C GLU A 284 -1.47 -18.42 24.67
N ARG A 285 -0.88 -17.52 23.88
CA ARG A 285 -0.84 -16.09 24.17
C ARG A 285 -0.77 -15.28 22.89
N ILE A 286 -1.43 -14.13 22.89
CA ILE A 286 -1.38 -13.15 21.81
C ILE A 286 -0.80 -11.84 22.35
N ASN A 287 0.44 -11.56 21.95
CA ASN A 287 1.15 -10.35 22.33
C ASN A 287 0.97 -9.27 21.25
N VAL A 288 0.76 -8.03 21.66
CA VAL A 288 0.83 -6.86 20.78
C VAL A 288 2.09 -6.09 21.13
N LEU A 289 2.96 -5.88 20.15
CA LEU A 289 4.30 -5.29 20.33
C LEU A 289 4.45 -4.05 19.44
N GLY A 290 5.13 -3.02 19.95
CA GLY A 290 5.42 -1.79 19.20
C GLY A 290 4.33 -0.69 19.28
N ASN A 291 3.19 -0.96 19.90
CA ASN A 291 2.13 0.01 20.17
C ASN A 291 2.46 0.93 21.38
N THR A 292 3.42 1.83 21.21
CA THR A 292 3.87 2.72 22.30
C THR A 292 2.88 3.82 22.66
N LYS A 293 2.16 4.37 21.67
CA LYS A 293 1.15 5.42 21.84
C LYS A 293 -0.26 4.85 21.84
N THR A 294 -0.51 3.87 20.97
CA THR A 294 -1.80 3.21 20.77
C THR A 294 -2.04 2.21 21.88
N ARG A 295 -3.20 2.30 22.52
CA ARG A 295 -3.57 1.35 23.59
C ARG A 295 -3.73 -0.04 23.01
N ASP A 296 -3.23 -1.05 23.73
CA ASP A 296 -3.32 -2.47 23.35
C ASP A 296 -4.75 -2.88 22.94
N LYS A 297 -5.77 -2.43 23.69
CA LYS A 297 -7.18 -2.73 23.39
C LYS A 297 -7.63 -2.33 21.99
N VAL A 298 -7.02 -1.31 21.39
CA VAL A 298 -7.36 -0.83 20.04
C VAL A 298 -6.95 -1.84 18.98
N VAL A 299 -5.81 -2.51 19.17
CA VAL A 299 -5.36 -3.61 18.31
C VAL A 299 -6.12 -4.88 18.65
N ARG A 300 -6.23 -5.20 19.95
CA ARG A 300 -6.83 -6.46 20.44
C ARG A 300 -8.28 -6.66 19.98
N ARG A 301 -9.09 -5.59 19.94
CA ARG A 301 -10.49 -5.65 19.48
C ARG A 301 -10.65 -5.94 17.97
N GLU A 302 -9.61 -5.71 17.18
CA GLU A 302 -9.62 -6.02 15.75
C GLU A 302 -9.26 -7.47 15.45
N LEU A 303 -8.79 -8.22 16.44
CA LEU A 303 -8.41 -9.61 16.28
C LEU A 303 -9.66 -10.49 16.16
N ARG A 304 -9.51 -11.56 15.39
CA ARG A 304 -10.48 -12.64 15.17
C ARG A 304 -9.94 -13.99 15.62
N ILE A 305 -8.86 -13.93 16.41
CA ILE A 305 -8.22 -15.04 17.10
C ILE A 305 -8.23 -14.72 18.59
N TYR A 306 -8.47 -15.73 19.41
CA TYR A 306 -8.51 -15.61 20.85
C TYR A 306 -7.60 -16.65 21.52
N GLU A 307 -7.06 -16.30 22.68
CA GLU A 307 -6.26 -17.21 23.48
C GLU A 307 -7.12 -18.41 23.93
N GLY A 308 -6.56 -19.62 23.84
CA GLY A 308 -7.23 -20.89 24.12
C GLY A 308 -7.98 -21.50 22.92
N GLU A 309 -8.14 -20.79 21.81
CA GLU A 309 -8.75 -21.35 20.60
C GLU A 309 -7.75 -22.14 19.75
N LEU A 310 -8.28 -23.00 18.87
CA LEU A 310 -7.50 -23.64 17.82
C LEU A 310 -6.85 -22.57 16.93
N THR A 311 -5.63 -22.86 16.47
CA THR A 311 -5.00 -22.02 15.45
C THR A 311 -5.87 -21.93 14.20
N SER A 312 -5.72 -20.84 13.45
CA SER A 312 -6.38 -20.64 12.16
C SER A 312 -5.63 -19.59 11.37
N ALA A 313 -5.16 -19.98 10.19
CA ALA A 313 -4.50 -19.11 9.24
C ALA A 313 -5.44 -18.01 8.73
N SER A 314 -6.67 -18.38 8.34
CA SER A 314 -7.65 -17.44 7.79
C SER A 314 -8.03 -16.37 8.80
N ARG A 315 -8.29 -16.74 10.06
CA ARG A 315 -8.62 -15.77 11.12
C ARG A 315 -7.43 -14.91 11.53
N ARG A 316 -6.21 -15.46 11.49
CA ARG A 316 -4.96 -14.73 11.74
C ARG A 316 -4.70 -13.68 10.66
N GLU A 317 -4.88 -14.04 9.40
CA GLU A 317 -4.76 -13.10 8.27
C GLU A 317 -5.86 -12.04 8.29
N LEU A 318 -7.10 -12.42 8.59
CA LEU A 318 -8.20 -11.47 8.80
C LEU A 318 -7.87 -10.46 9.91
N SER A 319 -7.30 -10.93 11.03
CA SER A 319 -6.85 -10.08 12.13
C SER A 319 -5.77 -9.09 11.66
N ARG A 320 -4.74 -9.57 10.96
CA ARG A 320 -3.68 -8.73 10.39
C ARG A 320 -4.26 -7.65 9.48
N ARG A 321 -5.17 -8.03 8.57
CA ARG A 321 -5.84 -7.12 7.64
C ARG A 321 -6.64 -6.05 8.38
N ARG A 322 -7.46 -6.42 9.37
CA ARG A 322 -8.27 -5.47 10.16
C ARG A 322 -7.39 -4.48 10.94
N VAL A 323 -6.31 -4.95 11.55
CA VAL A 323 -5.33 -4.09 12.24
C VAL A 323 -4.65 -3.14 11.24
N THR A 324 -4.29 -3.62 10.05
CA THR A 324 -3.71 -2.79 8.98
C THR A 324 -4.70 -1.72 8.52
N GLN A 325 -5.98 -2.07 8.36
CA GLN A 325 -7.06 -1.17 7.94
C GLN A 325 -7.38 -0.06 8.95
N LEU A 326 -6.91 -0.15 10.20
CA LEU A 326 -6.96 0.97 11.14
C LEU A 326 -6.18 2.19 10.62
N GLY A 327 -5.13 1.96 9.83
CA GLY A 327 -4.27 3.02 9.32
C GLY A 327 -3.42 3.69 10.39
N PHE A 328 -3.23 3.09 11.56
CA PHE A 328 -2.40 3.65 12.64
C PHE A 328 -0.94 3.21 12.56
N PHE A 329 -0.66 2.23 11.70
CA PHE A 329 0.63 1.55 11.61
C PHE A 329 1.17 1.64 10.18
N GLU A 330 2.49 1.73 10.05
CA GLU A 330 3.23 1.63 8.80
C GLU A 330 3.34 0.16 8.35
N SER A 331 3.61 -0.74 9.31
CA SER A 331 3.62 -2.18 9.10
C SER A 331 2.91 -2.91 10.23
N VAL A 332 2.31 -4.06 9.90
CA VAL A 332 1.66 -4.99 10.82
C VAL A 332 2.11 -6.40 10.45
N ASP A 333 3.01 -6.93 11.27
CA ASP A 333 3.61 -8.25 11.08
C ASP A 333 3.06 -9.20 12.12
N VAL A 334 2.60 -10.38 11.69
CA VAL A 334 2.13 -11.43 12.59
C VAL A 334 3.11 -12.58 12.57
N ARG A 335 3.83 -12.75 13.68
CA ARG A 335 4.78 -13.83 13.86
C ARG A 335 4.20 -14.89 14.77
N THR A 336 4.47 -16.14 14.45
CA THR A 336 4.07 -17.27 15.27
C THR A 336 5.32 -18.00 15.77
N ARG A 337 5.32 -18.40 17.03
CA ARG A 337 6.41 -19.14 17.66
C ARG A 337 5.85 -20.27 18.51
N ARG A 338 6.59 -21.39 18.62
CA ARG A 338 6.21 -22.50 19.50
C ARG A 338 6.03 -21.98 20.93
N GLY A 339 4.97 -22.44 21.57
CA GLY A 339 4.63 -22.11 22.94
C GLY A 339 5.39 -22.97 23.95
N SER A 340 4.84 -23.04 25.15
CA SER A 340 5.41 -23.84 26.26
C SER A 340 5.35 -25.36 26.03
N THR A 341 4.46 -25.83 25.15
CA THR A 341 4.34 -27.23 24.72
C THR A 341 4.16 -27.32 23.20
N ASP A 342 4.33 -28.50 22.61
CA ASP A 342 4.17 -28.69 21.16
C ASP A 342 2.72 -28.47 20.65
N SER A 343 1.73 -28.52 21.54
CA SER A 343 0.32 -28.21 21.24
C SER A 343 -0.05 -26.75 21.47
N LEU A 344 0.93 -25.90 21.78
CA LEU A 344 0.73 -24.49 22.08
C LEU A 344 1.57 -23.61 21.15
N GLN A 345 1.00 -22.46 20.76
CA GLN A 345 1.66 -21.47 19.94
C GLN A 345 1.40 -20.07 20.48
N VAL A 346 2.46 -19.26 20.49
CA VAL A 346 2.38 -17.83 20.82
C VAL A 346 2.35 -17.04 19.53
N VAL A 347 1.46 -16.04 19.48
CA VAL A 347 1.32 -15.11 18.36
C VAL A 347 1.80 -13.74 18.81
N ASP A 348 2.77 -13.18 18.09
CA ASP A 348 3.26 -11.83 18.28
C ASP A 348 2.76 -10.96 17.12
N ILE A 349 1.94 -9.97 17.44
CA ILE A 349 1.47 -8.94 16.52
C ILE A 349 2.40 -7.74 16.69
N GLU A 350 3.40 -7.66 15.82
CA GLU A 350 4.38 -6.59 15.78
C GLU A 350 3.84 -5.44 14.92
N VAL A 351 3.68 -4.26 15.51
CA VAL A 351 3.21 -3.06 14.80
C VAL A 351 4.24 -1.95 14.85
N LYS A 352 4.44 -1.28 13.72
CA LYS A 352 5.25 -0.06 13.64
C LYS A 352 4.33 1.15 13.55
N GLU A 353 4.19 1.92 14.62
CA GLU A 353 3.30 3.09 14.66
C GLU A 353 3.74 4.18 13.68
N ARG A 354 2.76 4.80 12.99
CA ARG A 354 3.00 5.97 12.13
C ARG A 354 2.23 7.20 12.62
N PRO A 355 2.62 8.41 12.20
CA PRO A 355 1.82 9.60 12.46
C PRO A 355 0.39 9.46 11.88
N THR A 356 -0.62 9.59 12.74
CA THR A 356 -2.05 9.49 12.37
C THR A 356 -2.72 10.84 12.17
N GLY A 357 -1.97 11.92 12.39
CA GLY A 357 -2.45 13.29 12.32
C GLY A 357 -2.24 13.87 10.94
N THR A 358 -3.25 14.55 10.42
CA THR A 358 -3.17 15.26 9.16
C THR A 358 -3.51 16.74 9.37
N PHE A 359 -2.72 17.58 8.73
CA PHE A 359 -2.95 19.01 8.61
C PHE A 359 -3.04 19.31 7.11
N GLN A 360 -4.15 19.87 6.66
CA GLN A 360 -4.36 20.22 5.27
C GLN A 360 -4.75 21.68 5.17
N VAL A 361 -4.08 22.41 4.29
CA VAL A 361 -4.44 23.79 3.93
C VAL A 361 -4.47 23.86 2.42
N GLY A 362 -5.57 24.37 1.88
CA GLY A 362 -5.80 24.50 0.46
C GLY A 362 -6.29 25.90 0.10
N ALA A 363 -5.92 26.33 -1.10
CA ALA A 363 -6.48 27.52 -1.72
C ALA A 363 -6.86 27.20 -3.17
N GLY A 364 -7.97 27.75 -3.65
CA GLY A 364 -8.46 27.57 -5.01
C GLY A 364 -9.17 28.81 -5.52
N PHE A 365 -9.40 28.86 -6.83
CA PHE A 365 -10.17 29.92 -7.46
C PHE A 365 -11.25 29.35 -8.37
N SER A 366 -12.46 29.88 -8.29
CA SER A 366 -13.60 29.50 -9.14
C SER A 366 -14.29 30.75 -9.67
N SER A 367 -14.78 30.71 -10.90
CA SER A 367 -15.56 31.81 -11.48
C SER A 367 -16.87 32.08 -10.72
N ILE A 368 -17.35 31.12 -9.91
CA ILE A 368 -18.58 31.24 -9.13
C ILE A 368 -18.27 31.66 -7.68
N GLU A 369 -17.21 31.10 -7.09
CA GLU A 369 -16.93 31.25 -5.65
C GLU A 369 -15.73 32.14 -5.34
N ASN A 370 -15.08 32.68 -6.38
CA ASN A 370 -13.83 33.42 -6.31
C ASN A 370 -12.78 32.61 -5.54
N PHE A 371 -12.11 33.24 -4.57
CA PHE A 371 -11.14 32.58 -3.71
C PHE A 371 -11.82 31.60 -2.76
N ILE A 372 -11.30 30.38 -2.73
CA ILE A 372 -11.70 29.30 -1.83
C ILE A 372 -10.49 29.01 -0.94
N PHE A 373 -10.66 29.04 0.36
CA PHE A 373 -9.67 28.65 1.35
C PHE A 373 -10.20 27.49 2.18
N THR A 374 -9.41 26.44 2.34
CA THR A 374 -9.74 25.29 3.18
C THR A 374 -8.64 25.04 4.19
N ALA A 375 -9.01 24.73 5.41
CA ALA A 375 -8.10 24.30 6.46
C ALA A 375 -8.72 23.14 7.23
N GLN A 376 -7.97 22.07 7.47
CA GLN A 376 -8.42 20.90 8.19
C GLN A 376 -7.32 20.37 9.09
N ILE A 377 -7.71 20.01 10.31
CA ILE A 377 -6.89 19.26 11.25
C ILE A 377 -7.67 17.99 11.57
N ALA A 378 -7.07 16.83 11.34
CA ALA A 378 -7.67 15.55 11.72
C ALA A 378 -6.66 14.67 12.45
N GLN A 379 -7.14 13.92 13.43
CA GLN A 379 -6.36 12.97 14.20
C GLN A 379 -7.17 11.68 14.34
N GLN A 380 -6.77 10.61 13.63
CA GLN A 380 -7.56 9.36 13.54
C GLN A 380 -7.40 8.44 14.76
N ASN A 381 -6.30 8.56 15.50
CA ASN A 381 -6.01 7.82 16.73
C ASN A 381 -5.77 8.78 17.90
N PHE A 382 -6.80 9.57 18.21
CA PHE A 382 -6.76 10.62 19.23
C PHE A 382 -6.39 10.02 20.58
N LEU A 383 -5.29 10.51 21.16
CA LEU A 383 -4.72 10.03 22.43
C LEU A 383 -4.48 8.52 22.51
N GLY A 384 -4.25 7.85 21.36
CA GLY A 384 -4.01 6.42 21.30
C GLY A 384 -5.24 5.54 21.55
N ARG A 385 -6.46 6.10 21.47
CA ARG A 385 -7.72 5.40 21.82
C ARG A 385 -8.46 4.81 20.61
N GLY A 386 -7.93 4.97 19.40
CA GLY A 386 -8.62 4.63 18.15
C GLY A 386 -9.85 5.50 17.87
N GLN A 387 -9.95 6.65 18.53
CA GLN A 387 -10.98 7.66 18.34
C GLN A 387 -10.52 8.66 17.27
N SER A 388 -11.41 9.14 16.40
CA SER A 388 -11.07 10.20 15.46
C SER A 388 -11.62 11.56 15.90
N PHE A 389 -10.79 12.59 15.79
CA PHE A 389 -11.16 13.97 16.02
C PHE A 389 -10.81 14.79 14.78
N GLN A 390 -11.73 15.65 14.33
CA GLN A 390 -11.57 16.47 13.14
C GLN A 390 -12.12 17.86 13.38
N LEU A 391 -11.34 18.86 12.95
CA LEU A 391 -11.72 20.26 12.79
C LEU A 391 -11.54 20.62 11.32
N SER A 392 -12.53 21.28 10.71
CA SER A 392 -12.37 21.80 9.35
C SER A 392 -13.06 23.14 9.17
N ALA A 393 -12.43 24.01 8.38
CA ALA A 393 -12.94 25.29 7.93
C ALA A 393 -12.87 25.37 6.40
N SER A 394 -13.92 25.87 5.75
CA SER A 394 -13.95 26.16 4.32
C SER A 394 -14.58 27.53 4.09
N LEU A 395 -13.81 28.47 3.55
CA LEU A 395 -14.21 29.87 3.36
C LEU A 395 -14.15 30.21 1.86
N SER A 396 -15.19 30.82 1.32
CA SER A 396 -15.19 31.43 -0.01
C SER A 396 -16.17 32.59 -0.06
N SER A 397 -16.34 33.22 -1.24
CA SER A 397 -17.28 34.35 -1.35
C SER A 397 -18.74 33.97 -1.12
N ILE A 398 -19.10 32.67 -1.22
CA ILE A 398 -20.47 32.20 -1.04
C ILE A 398 -20.66 31.17 0.08
N ARG A 399 -19.59 30.78 0.78
CA ARG A 399 -19.71 29.82 1.89
C ARG A 399 -18.68 30.02 2.99
N GLN A 400 -19.11 29.83 4.22
CA GLN A 400 -18.25 29.74 5.40
C GLN A 400 -18.70 28.53 6.21
N LEU A 401 -17.95 27.43 6.11
CA LEU A 401 -18.30 26.15 6.73
C LEU A 401 -17.29 25.84 7.82
N PHE A 402 -17.77 25.69 9.04
CA PHE A 402 -16.98 25.22 10.17
C PHE A 402 -17.57 23.91 10.69
N ASN A 403 -16.75 22.89 10.87
CA ASN A 403 -17.18 21.60 11.37
C ASN A 403 -16.20 21.07 12.42
N VAL A 404 -16.76 20.53 13.50
CA VAL A 404 -16.04 19.73 14.50
C VAL A 404 -16.71 18.37 14.52
N ARG A 405 -15.91 17.30 14.47
CA ARG A 405 -16.40 15.93 14.51
C ARG A 405 -15.53 15.06 15.41
N PHE A 406 -16.18 14.29 16.28
CA PHE A 406 -15.58 13.27 17.12
C PHE A 406 -16.24 11.93 16.85
N VAL A 407 -15.44 10.87 16.75
CA VAL A 407 -15.90 9.50 16.52
C VAL A 407 -15.25 8.56 17.51
N GLU A 408 -16.07 7.77 18.18
CA GLU A 408 -15.69 6.58 18.95
C GLU A 408 -16.23 5.33 18.22
N PRO A 409 -15.38 4.56 17.53
CA PRO A 409 -15.83 3.38 16.78
C PRO A 409 -16.31 2.22 17.64
N TYR A 410 -15.89 2.14 18.92
CA TYR A 410 -16.27 1.07 19.86
C TYR A 410 -16.71 1.68 21.19
N PHE A 411 -17.87 2.33 21.17
CA PHE A 411 -18.47 3.00 22.30
C PHE A 411 -18.73 2.01 23.44
N LEU A 412 -18.28 2.38 24.64
CA LEU A 412 -18.36 1.53 25.84
C LEU A 412 -17.72 0.13 25.66
N ASP A 413 -16.68 0.03 24.84
CA ASP A 413 -15.98 -1.23 24.54
C ASP A 413 -16.90 -2.31 23.93
N THR A 414 -17.93 -1.86 23.18
CA THR A 414 -18.83 -2.71 22.40
C THR A 414 -18.66 -2.45 20.90
N GLU A 415 -19.32 -3.22 20.04
CA GLU A 415 -19.35 -2.97 18.59
C GLU A 415 -20.22 -1.76 18.19
N TRP A 416 -20.84 -1.08 19.15
CA TRP A 416 -21.55 0.16 18.90
C TRP A 416 -20.59 1.29 18.55
N PHE A 417 -20.86 2.00 17.46
CA PHE A 417 -20.16 3.22 17.07
C PHE A 417 -20.96 4.44 17.54
N LEU A 418 -20.24 5.50 17.92
CA LEU A 418 -20.76 6.82 18.25
C LEU A 418 -20.03 7.90 17.44
N SER A 419 -20.77 8.78 16.78
CA SER A 419 -20.25 10.00 16.15
C SER A 419 -21.00 11.20 16.67
N VAL A 420 -20.27 12.20 17.14
CA VAL A 420 -20.80 13.50 17.57
C VAL A 420 -20.19 14.57 16.68
N SER A 421 -21.01 15.44 16.11
CA SER A 421 -20.53 16.56 15.32
C SER A 421 -21.27 17.85 15.66
N ALA A 422 -20.58 18.96 15.45
CA ALA A 422 -21.12 20.31 15.54
C ALA A 422 -20.69 21.09 14.29
N PHE A 423 -21.56 21.97 13.80
CA PHE A 423 -21.28 22.76 12.62
C PHE A 423 -21.84 24.18 12.72
N ASN A 424 -21.20 25.08 12.00
CA ASN A 424 -21.64 26.45 11.76
C ASN A 424 -21.40 26.77 10.29
N ASN A 425 -22.48 26.89 9.52
CA ASN A 425 -22.45 27.00 8.08
C ASN A 425 -23.17 28.27 7.65
N ASP A 426 -22.46 29.17 6.98
CA ASP A 426 -23.04 30.29 6.26
C ASP A 426 -22.97 29.99 4.76
N LEU A 427 -24.10 30.12 4.07
CA LEU A 427 -24.23 29.84 2.64
C LEU A 427 -24.99 30.99 1.97
N ALA A 428 -24.35 31.65 1.01
CA ALA A 428 -25.00 32.63 0.15
C ALA A 428 -25.56 31.93 -1.10
N PHE A 429 -26.88 31.95 -1.24
CA PHE A 429 -27.58 31.55 -2.46
C PHE A 429 -27.93 32.81 -3.26
N THR A 430 -28.34 32.62 -4.53
CA THR A 430 -28.67 33.73 -5.44
C THR A 430 -29.68 34.72 -4.86
N ASN A 431 -30.63 34.25 -4.03
CA ASN A 431 -31.75 35.07 -3.54
C ASN A 431 -31.78 35.24 -2.01
N PHE A 432 -31.05 34.42 -1.25
CA PHE A 432 -31.06 34.46 0.21
C PHE A 432 -29.74 33.97 0.79
N ASN A 433 -29.42 34.41 2.00
CA ASN A 433 -28.32 33.85 2.80
C ASN A 433 -28.90 32.91 3.85
N ARG A 434 -28.21 31.82 4.14
CA ARG A 434 -28.60 30.81 5.12
C ARG A 434 -27.46 30.56 6.10
N ALA A 435 -27.62 31.06 7.32
CA ALA A 435 -26.77 30.71 8.44
C ALA A 435 -27.40 29.53 9.21
N ALA A 436 -26.67 28.44 9.37
CA ALA A 436 -27.14 27.24 10.06
C ALA A 436 -26.11 26.77 11.08
N ARG A 437 -26.54 26.68 12.35
CA ARG A 437 -25.73 26.19 13.47
C ARG A 437 -26.40 24.98 14.08
N GLY A 438 -25.65 23.93 14.33
CA GLY A 438 -26.27 22.70 14.79
C GLY A 438 -25.29 21.63 15.22
N GLY A 439 -25.85 20.49 15.56
CA GLY A 439 -25.11 19.29 15.90
C GLY A 439 -25.85 18.02 15.53
N GLU A 440 -25.10 16.94 15.45
CA GLU A 440 -25.61 15.62 15.13
C GLU A 440 -24.95 14.60 16.06
N VAL A 441 -25.77 13.70 16.60
CA VAL A 441 -25.31 12.49 17.28
C VAL A 441 -25.79 11.31 16.45
N LEU A 442 -24.87 10.43 16.07
CA LEU A 442 -25.12 9.24 15.28
C LEU A 442 -24.59 8.03 16.05
N PHE A 443 -25.45 7.02 16.21
CA PHE A 443 -25.10 5.72 16.76
C PHE A 443 -25.22 4.66 15.69
N GLY A 444 -24.41 3.61 15.72
CA GLY A 444 -24.56 2.51 14.78
C GLY A 444 -23.96 1.20 15.28
N HIS A 445 -24.32 0.11 14.63
CA HIS A 445 -23.90 -1.23 14.98
C HIS A 445 -23.73 -2.09 13.72
N PRO A 446 -22.71 -2.95 13.64
CA PRO A 446 -22.62 -3.95 12.57
C PRO A 446 -23.65 -5.07 12.78
N LEU A 447 -24.34 -5.49 11.72
CA LEU A 447 -25.34 -6.56 11.78
C LEU A 447 -24.71 -7.90 11.39
N ASN A 448 -23.75 -8.35 12.19
CA ASN A 448 -22.95 -9.56 11.92
C ASN A 448 -23.80 -10.83 11.72
N PHE A 449 -25.02 -10.88 12.28
CA PHE A 449 -25.95 -12.00 12.10
C PHE A 449 -26.52 -12.13 10.67
N ILE A 450 -26.45 -11.06 9.87
CA ILE A 450 -26.80 -11.07 8.44
C ILE A 450 -25.51 -11.12 7.61
N SER A 451 -24.57 -10.24 7.92
CA SER A 451 -23.27 -10.14 7.26
C SER A 451 -22.33 -9.26 8.10
N GLU A 452 -21.05 -9.60 8.18
CA GLU A 452 -20.03 -8.80 8.88
C GLU A 452 -19.80 -7.41 8.23
N ASP A 453 -20.23 -7.24 6.99
CA ASP A 453 -20.03 -6.02 6.19
C ASP A 453 -21.22 -5.05 6.26
N LEU A 454 -22.34 -5.49 6.84
CA LEU A 454 -23.56 -4.69 6.98
C LEU A 454 -23.54 -3.88 8.28
N ARG A 455 -23.81 -2.58 8.20
CA ARG A 455 -23.90 -1.66 9.33
C ARG A 455 -25.19 -0.87 9.27
N VAL A 456 -25.87 -0.75 10.41
CA VAL A 456 -27.01 0.15 10.58
C VAL A 456 -26.62 1.26 11.53
N SER A 457 -26.97 2.49 11.18
CA SER A 457 -26.82 3.66 12.04
C SER A 457 -28.13 4.43 12.14
N ALA A 458 -28.37 5.02 13.30
CA ALA A 458 -29.47 5.91 13.57
C ALA A 458 -28.95 7.15 14.32
N GLY A 459 -29.42 8.33 13.95
CA GLY A 459 -28.92 9.58 14.51
C GLY A 459 -30.00 10.63 14.66
N TYR A 460 -29.73 11.60 15.52
CA TYR A 460 -30.54 12.80 15.70
C TYR A 460 -29.69 14.02 15.39
N ARG A 461 -30.21 14.86 14.49
CA ARG A 461 -29.61 16.13 14.09
C ARG A 461 -30.54 17.27 14.46
N ILE A 462 -29.97 18.30 15.07
CA ILE A 462 -30.65 19.54 15.38
C ILE A 462 -29.89 20.71 14.76
N GLU A 463 -30.58 21.57 14.03
CA GLU A 463 -30.01 22.78 13.44
C GLU A 463 -30.94 23.99 13.61
N PHE A 464 -30.34 25.13 13.93
CA PHE A 464 -30.97 26.43 14.00
C PHE A 464 -30.57 27.19 12.75
N VAL A 465 -31.58 27.55 11.96
CA VAL A 465 -31.44 28.18 10.66
C VAL A 465 -31.93 29.61 10.76
N ASP A 466 -31.09 30.55 10.35
CA ASP A 466 -31.45 31.93 10.11
C ASP A 466 -31.30 32.20 8.61
N SER A 467 -32.42 32.51 7.96
CA SER A 467 -32.46 32.86 6.55
C SER A 467 -32.78 34.33 6.38
N SER A 468 -32.04 35.01 5.50
CA SER A 468 -32.26 36.43 5.19
C SER A 468 -32.30 36.65 3.69
N ASP A 469 -33.34 37.32 3.20
CA ASP A 469 -33.47 37.69 1.79
C ASP A 469 -32.40 38.72 1.38
N THR A 470 -31.95 38.62 0.13
CA THR A 470 -31.06 39.63 -0.47
C THR A 470 -31.88 40.67 -1.26
N PHE A 471 -31.54 41.95 -1.09
CA PHE A 471 -32.33 43.08 -1.61
C PHE A 471 -32.40 43.05 -3.15
N GLY A 472 -33.61 43.01 -3.71
CA GLY A 472 -33.85 43.02 -5.17
C GLY A 472 -34.11 41.66 -5.82
N GLY A 473 -34.00 40.55 -5.08
CA GLY A 473 -34.44 39.23 -5.55
C GLY A 473 -35.97 39.11 -5.49
N SER A 474 -36.61 38.64 -6.55
CA SER A 474 -38.00 38.19 -6.50
C SER A 474 -38.15 37.13 -5.38
N ARG A 475 -39.24 37.19 -4.60
CA ARG A 475 -39.56 36.17 -3.58
C ARG A 475 -39.29 34.78 -4.16
N PRO A 476 -38.39 33.99 -3.57
CA PRO A 476 -37.98 32.74 -4.20
C PRO A 476 -39.21 31.84 -4.41
N LEU A 477 -39.28 31.17 -5.56
CA LEU A 477 -40.20 30.05 -5.84
C LEU A 477 -40.03 28.88 -4.82
N TYR A 478 -39.05 28.98 -3.92
CA TYR A 478 -38.55 27.93 -3.02
C TYR A 478 -38.66 28.37 -1.53
N GLN A 479 -39.89 28.46 -1.00
CA GLN A 479 -40.14 28.81 0.41
C GLN A 479 -39.48 27.87 1.46
N PRO A 480 -39.32 26.54 1.26
CA PRO A 480 -38.82 25.66 2.32
C PRO A 480 -37.34 25.82 2.70
N LEU A 481 -36.50 26.37 1.83
CA LEU A 481 -35.08 26.60 2.17
C LEU A 481 -34.85 27.97 2.83
N ASN A 482 -35.83 28.87 2.71
CA ASN A 482 -35.73 30.28 3.10
C ASN A 482 -36.47 30.62 4.41
N ASN A 483 -37.00 29.65 5.15
CA ASN A 483 -37.57 29.95 6.48
C ASN A 483 -36.53 29.72 7.56
N SER A 484 -36.33 30.74 8.37
CA SER A 484 -35.68 30.62 9.67
C SER A 484 -36.46 29.70 10.59
N GLY A 485 -35.76 29.01 11.48
CA GLY A 485 -36.37 28.11 12.44
C GLY A 485 -35.45 26.99 12.90
N ARG A 486 -35.99 26.15 13.77
CA ARG A 486 -35.32 24.94 14.26
C ARG A 486 -35.72 23.76 13.40
N VAL A 487 -34.74 23.02 12.89
CA VAL A 487 -34.95 21.78 12.15
C VAL A 487 -34.39 20.64 12.99
N SER A 488 -35.22 19.63 13.23
CA SER A 488 -34.89 18.44 14.01
C SER A 488 -35.15 17.20 13.17
N GLN A 489 -34.11 16.41 12.93
CA GLN A 489 -34.11 15.29 11.99
C GLN A 489 -33.68 13.99 12.69
N LEU A 490 -34.42 12.92 12.44
CA LEU A 490 -33.94 11.55 12.62
C LEU A 490 -33.31 11.07 11.32
N ARG A 491 -32.14 10.47 11.42
CA ARG A 491 -31.38 9.94 10.30
C ARG A 491 -31.16 8.45 10.48
N GLY A 492 -31.65 7.64 9.56
CA GLY A 492 -31.28 6.23 9.41
C GLY A 492 -30.25 6.06 8.31
N ILE A 493 -29.25 5.22 8.52
CA ILE A 493 -28.24 4.87 7.52
C ILE A 493 -28.05 3.35 7.53
N LEU A 494 -28.11 2.73 6.36
CA LEU A 494 -27.72 1.35 6.13
C LEU A 494 -26.52 1.37 5.19
N THR A 495 -25.42 0.74 5.61
CA THR A 495 -24.19 0.68 4.83
C THR A 495 -23.76 -0.78 4.69
N TYR A 496 -23.37 -1.18 3.49
CA TYR A 496 -22.79 -2.49 3.19
C TYR A 496 -21.49 -2.26 2.42
N ASP A 497 -20.35 -2.68 2.97
CA ASP A 497 -19.02 -2.38 2.43
C ASP A 497 -18.11 -3.60 2.45
N THR A 498 -17.88 -4.21 1.28
CA THR A 498 -17.00 -5.37 1.09
C THR A 498 -15.67 -5.01 0.42
N ARG A 499 -15.35 -3.72 0.30
CA ARG A 499 -14.13 -3.28 -0.39
C ARG A 499 -12.88 -3.75 0.35
N ASN A 500 -11.89 -4.22 -0.40
CA ASN A 500 -10.62 -4.70 0.15
C ASN A 500 -9.74 -3.55 0.71
N ASP A 501 -9.74 -2.41 0.02
CA ASP A 501 -9.10 -1.16 0.44
C ASP A 501 -10.11 0.00 0.34
N ARG A 502 -10.15 0.89 1.32
CA ARG A 502 -11.13 2.00 1.37
C ARG A 502 -10.71 3.22 0.55
N LEU A 503 -9.41 3.39 0.33
CA LEU A 503 -8.81 4.52 -0.38
C LEU A 503 -8.56 4.19 -1.85
N PHE A 504 -8.02 3.00 -2.11
CA PHE A 504 -7.70 2.50 -3.46
C PHE A 504 -8.28 1.09 -3.67
N PRO A 505 -9.61 0.94 -3.63
CA PRO A 505 -10.27 -0.36 -3.80
C PRO A 505 -9.93 -0.98 -5.17
N THR A 506 -9.53 -2.25 -5.17
CA THR A 506 -9.34 -3.05 -6.38
C THR A 506 -10.37 -4.17 -6.53
N ASP A 507 -11.12 -4.47 -5.46
CA ASP A 507 -12.19 -5.45 -5.40
C ASP A 507 -13.26 -5.09 -4.35
N GLY A 508 -14.48 -5.59 -4.54
CA GLY A 508 -15.62 -5.42 -3.62
C GLY A 508 -16.60 -4.30 -4.00
N GLN A 509 -17.60 -4.08 -3.13
CA GLN A 509 -18.72 -3.17 -3.38
C GLN A 509 -19.06 -2.32 -2.15
N PHE A 510 -19.60 -1.13 -2.39
CA PHE A 510 -20.07 -0.21 -1.37
C PHE A 510 -21.48 0.28 -1.68
N HIS A 511 -22.40 -0.01 -0.78
CA HIS A 511 -23.79 0.44 -0.83
C HIS A 511 -24.11 1.24 0.41
N SER A 512 -24.72 2.41 0.24
CA SER A 512 -25.18 3.24 1.35
C SER A 512 -26.57 3.80 1.07
N LEU A 513 -27.53 3.43 1.89
CA LEU A 513 -28.88 3.99 1.91
C LEU A 513 -29.02 4.87 3.15
N SER A 514 -29.48 6.09 2.97
CA SER A 514 -29.76 7.01 4.07
C SER A 514 -31.21 7.49 3.99
N MET A 515 -31.82 7.74 5.14
CA MET A 515 -33.18 8.26 5.27
C MET A 515 -33.19 9.34 6.35
N ASP A 516 -33.50 10.57 5.97
CA ASP A 516 -33.68 11.70 6.88
C ASP A 516 -35.18 11.97 7.03
N LEU A 517 -35.68 12.00 8.26
CA LEU A 517 -37.06 12.31 8.63
C LEU A 517 -37.08 13.52 9.57
N SER A 518 -37.77 14.60 9.20
CA SER A 518 -38.00 15.73 10.12
C SER A 518 -39.50 15.98 10.35
N ALA A 519 -39.86 16.26 11.60
CA ALA A 519 -41.24 16.38 12.03
C ALA A 519 -41.39 17.31 13.25
N LEU A 520 -42.56 17.91 13.41
CA LEU A 520 -42.88 18.79 14.54
C LEU A 520 -42.71 18.10 15.91
N TRP A 521 -43.06 16.82 16.02
CA TRP A 521 -42.89 16.04 17.26
C TRP A 521 -41.42 15.77 17.62
N LEU A 522 -40.50 15.92 16.67
CA LEU A 522 -39.06 15.89 16.90
C LEU A 522 -38.51 17.24 17.38
N GLY A 523 -39.38 18.25 17.51
CA GLY A 523 -39.05 19.60 17.91
C GLY A 523 -38.80 20.56 16.75
N ALA A 524 -39.01 20.17 15.49
CA ALA A 524 -38.87 21.09 14.37
C ALA A 524 -39.93 22.21 14.46
N THR A 525 -39.63 23.43 14.00
CA THR A 525 -40.61 24.53 13.89
C THR A 525 -41.47 24.45 12.63
N ASP A 526 -41.14 23.56 11.71
CA ASP A 526 -41.88 23.31 10.47
C ASP A 526 -41.79 21.81 10.14
N ASN A 527 -42.86 21.23 9.57
CA ASN A 527 -42.88 19.84 9.12
C ASN A 527 -42.09 19.74 7.81
N ARG A 528 -40.78 19.49 7.91
CA ARG A 528 -39.92 19.44 6.73
C ARG A 528 -39.39 18.04 6.46
N LEU A 529 -39.72 17.54 5.27
CA LEU A 529 -38.97 16.57 4.47
C LEU A 529 -38.72 15.16 5.05
N VAL A 530 -39.08 14.16 4.24
CA VAL A 530 -38.39 12.88 4.16
C VAL A 530 -37.43 12.94 2.97
N SER A 531 -36.13 12.74 3.16
CA SER A 531 -35.19 12.54 2.04
C SER A 531 -34.47 11.21 2.15
N ALA A 532 -34.44 10.44 1.07
CA ALA A 532 -33.78 9.14 0.97
C ALA A 532 -32.70 9.15 -0.12
N PRO A 533 -31.48 9.66 0.16
CA PRO A 533 -30.33 9.46 -0.71
C PRO A 533 -29.86 7.99 -0.68
N ALA A 534 -29.63 7.42 -1.85
CA ALA A 534 -29.01 6.12 -2.05
C ALA A 534 -27.76 6.27 -2.93
N THR A 535 -26.60 5.84 -2.43
CA THR A 535 -25.34 5.83 -3.18
C THR A 535 -24.91 4.38 -3.40
N PHE A 536 -24.56 4.07 -4.64
CA PHE A 536 -24.12 2.77 -5.12
C PHE A 536 -22.75 2.95 -5.78
N LEU A 537 -21.75 2.21 -5.30
CA LEU A 537 -20.45 2.11 -5.94
C LEU A 537 -20.10 0.63 -6.05
N ALA A 538 -20.03 0.14 -7.28
CA ALA A 538 -19.60 -1.23 -7.58
C ALA A 538 -18.26 -1.16 -8.32
N ILE A 539 -17.26 -1.88 -7.82
CA ILE A 539 -15.96 -2.03 -8.49
C ILE A 539 -15.88 -3.46 -8.96
N LEU A 540 -15.86 -3.62 -10.29
CA LEU A 540 -15.80 -4.92 -10.95
C LEU A 540 -14.35 -5.17 -11.36
N GLN A 541 -13.83 -6.34 -11.01
CA GLN A 541 -12.57 -6.82 -11.56
C GLN A 541 -12.67 -6.92 -13.10
N ALA A 542 -11.62 -6.51 -13.80
CA ALA A 542 -11.59 -6.64 -15.25
C ALA A 542 -11.45 -8.10 -15.67
N VAL A 543 -12.11 -8.43 -16.78
CA VAL A 543 -11.92 -9.63 -17.59
C VAL A 543 -10.42 -9.76 -17.97
N PRO A 544 -9.83 -10.98 -18.09
CA PRO A 544 -8.40 -11.28 -17.88
C PRO A 544 -7.37 -10.63 -18.82
N ALA A 545 -7.75 -9.68 -19.68
CA ALA A 545 -6.88 -9.16 -20.73
C ALA A 545 -5.81 -8.18 -20.23
N LEU A 546 -5.97 -7.56 -19.04
CA LEU A 546 -5.03 -6.56 -18.49
C LEU A 546 -5.03 -6.60 -16.94
N PRO A 547 -4.02 -7.19 -16.27
CA PRO A 547 -3.97 -7.33 -14.81
C PRO A 547 -3.95 -6.01 -14.01
N GLU A 548 -3.65 -4.88 -14.66
CA GLU A 548 -3.58 -3.56 -14.01
C GLU A 548 -4.82 -2.67 -14.24
N ALA A 549 -5.84 -3.15 -14.96
CA ALA A 549 -7.04 -2.38 -15.26
C ALA A 549 -8.20 -2.78 -14.33
N HIS A 550 -8.72 -1.84 -13.53
CA HIS A 550 -9.93 -2.04 -12.71
C HIS A 550 -11.09 -1.22 -13.26
N ARG A 551 -12.32 -1.76 -13.25
CA ARG A 551 -13.52 -1.02 -13.67
C ARG A 551 -14.33 -0.59 -12.45
N ALA A 552 -14.47 0.72 -12.25
CA ALA A 552 -15.35 1.28 -11.24
C ALA A 552 -16.63 1.84 -11.88
N ALA A 553 -17.79 1.55 -11.29
CA ALA A 553 -19.08 2.13 -11.64
C ALA A 553 -19.71 2.77 -10.40
N SER A 554 -20.03 4.07 -10.48
CA SER A 554 -20.69 4.81 -9.42
C SER A 554 -22.03 5.34 -9.89
N ALA A 555 -23.07 5.17 -9.07
CA ALA A 555 -24.39 5.73 -9.27
C ALA A 555 -24.92 6.28 -7.94
N SER A 556 -25.58 7.43 -7.97
CA SER A 556 -26.21 8.02 -6.80
C SER A 556 -27.60 8.51 -7.19
N ASN A 557 -28.61 8.02 -6.48
CA ASN A 557 -30.01 8.37 -6.67
C ASN A 557 -30.56 8.97 -5.39
N GLY A 558 -31.52 9.88 -5.49
CA GLY A 558 -32.09 10.51 -4.30
C GLY A 558 -33.55 10.87 -4.51
N LEU A 559 -34.38 10.49 -3.54
CA LEU A 559 -35.80 10.83 -3.50
C LEU A 559 -36.05 11.78 -2.31
N ALA A 560 -36.94 12.76 -2.47
CA ALA A 560 -37.40 13.59 -1.35
C ALA A 560 -38.90 13.82 -1.46
N GLU A 561 -39.65 13.58 -0.38
CA GLU A 561 -41.10 13.73 -0.32
C GLU A 561 -41.55 14.50 0.93
N PRO A 562 -42.66 15.25 0.88
CA PRO A 562 -43.24 15.91 2.05
C PRO A 562 -43.83 14.91 3.05
N GLY A 563 -43.76 15.23 4.34
CA GLY A 563 -44.36 14.41 5.40
C GLY A 563 -45.88 14.50 5.41
N LEU A 564 -46.56 13.42 5.86
CA LEU A 564 -48.02 13.34 6.00
C LEU A 564 -48.60 14.57 6.73
N GLY A 565 -49.41 15.35 6.00
CA GLY A 565 -50.08 16.57 6.51
C GLY A 565 -49.41 17.90 6.14
N SER A 566 -48.44 17.93 5.22
CA SER A 566 -47.84 19.17 4.70
C SER A 566 -48.23 19.45 3.24
N ASP A 567 -48.41 20.72 2.91
CA ASP A 567 -48.89 21.20 1.60
C ASP A 567 -47.84 20.98 0.50
N LEU A 568 -48.31 20.68 -0.72
CA LEU A 568 -47.60 19.98 -1.82
C LEU A 568 -46.42 20.72 -2.49
N ARG A 569 -45.72 21.65 -1.83
CA ARG A 569 -44.74 22.52 -2.49
C ARG A 569 -43.34 22.49 -1.88
N ALA A 570 -42.45 21.89 -2.69
CA ALA A 570 -41.03 22.19 -2.90
C ALA A 570 -39.98 21.28 -2.22
N PHE A 571 -39.07 20.84 -3.09
CA PHE A 571 -38.01 19.84 -2.92
C PHE A 571 -36.69 20.43 -2.41
N ARG A 572 -35.84 19.54 -1.88
CA ARG A 572 -34.39 19.73 -1.73
C ARG A 572 -33.72 19.36 -3.06
N GLU A 573 -32.86 20.22 -3.60
CA GLU A 573 -32.07 19.85 -4.78
C GLU A 573 -30.95 18.88 -4.41
N PHE A 574 -30.81 17.80 -5.18
CA PHE A 574 -29.57 17.05 -5.28
C PHE A 574 -28.67 17.79 -6.27
N HIS A 575 -27.66 18.50 -5.79
CA HIS A 575 -26.66 19.11 -6.67
C HIS A 575 -25.65 18.04 -7.12
N HIS A 576 -25.77 17.57 -8.36
CA HIS A 576 -24.65 16.95 -9.06
C HIS A 576 -23.73 18.04 -9.60
N ARG A 577 -22.61 18.29 -8.91
CA ARG A 577 -21.53 19.11 -9.49
C ARG A 577 -20.83 18.32 -10.60
N ARG A 578 -20.37 19.04 -11.63
CA ARG A 578 -19.53 18.51 -12.73
C ARG A 578 -18.21 17.85 -12.27
N ASP A 579 -17.82 18.05 -11.00
CA ASP A 579 -16.67 17.41 -10.36
C ASP A 579 -17.01 16.12 -9.59
N SER A 580 -18.28 15.69 -9.61
CA SER A 580 -18.62 14.29 -9.32
C SER A 580 -18.46 13.48 -10.61
N ASP A 581 -17.75 12.35 -10.55
CA ASP A 581 -17.32 11.55 -11.71
C ASP A 581 -18.47 11.07 -12.63
N ALA A 582 -19.73 11.17 -12.20
CA ALA A 582 -20.90 10.72 -12.94
C ALA A 582 -21.25 11.56 -14.19
N ALA A 583 -20.70 12.77 -14.37
CA ALA A 583 -21.17 13.70 -15.42
C ALA A 583 -20.07 14.27 -16.33
N ARG A 584 -19.11 13.45 -16.75
CA ARG A 584 -18.17 13.80 -17.84
C ARG A 584 -18.71 13.35 -19.19
N LEU A 585 -19.51 14.21 -19.83
CA LEU A 585 -19.69 14.40 -21.28
C LEU A 585 -21.10 14.91 -21.58
N CYS A 586 -21.30 16.23 -21.47
CA CYS A 586 -22.30 16.94 -22.27
C CYS A 586 -21.99 18.44 -22.28
N ALA A 587 -21.53 18.93 -23.43
CA ALA A 587 -21.58 20.33 -23.78
C ALA A 587 -21.79 20.47 -25.29
N VAL A 588 -22.58 21.50 -25.63
CA VAL A 588 -22.79 22.11 -26.94
C VAL A 588 -23.88 21.46 -27.81
N GLN A 589 -25.12 21.90 -27.57
CA GLN A 589 -25.89 22.53 -28.65
C GLN A 589 -26.89 23.52 -28.06
N ARG A 590 -26.57 24.81 -28.23
CA ARG A 590 -27.47 25.94 -28.01
C ARG A 590 -28.68 25.77 -28.94
N ARG A 591 -29.89 25.63 -28.39
CA ARG A 591 -31.12 25.91 -29.14
C ARG A 591 -31.25 27.43 -29.30
N ALA A 592 -30.84 27.91 -30.47
CA ALA A 592 -31.30 29.20 -30.98
C ALA A 592 -32.83 29.12 -31.16
N ARG A 593 -33.57 29.97 -30.43
CA ARG A 593 -34.98 30.26 -30.73
C ARG A 593 -34.99 31.22 -31.91
N THR A 594 -35.28 30.74 -33.11
CA THR A 594 -35.71 31.55 -34.23
C THR A 594 -37.21 31.80 -34.13
N THR A 595 -37.57 33.07 -33.99
CA THR A 595 -38.92 33.62 -34.21
C THR A 595 -39.30 33.44 -35.68
N GLY A 596 -40.34 32.66 -35.95
CA GLY A 596 -40.97 32.56 -37.27
C GLY A 596 -42.09 33.59 -37.40
N ALA A 597 -41.82 34.70 -38.10
CA ALA A 597 -42.84 35.47 -38.79
C ALA A 597 -42.82 34.98 -40.25
N GLY A 598 -43.90 34.36 -40.69
CA GLY A 598 -44.07 33.97 -42.09
C GLY A 598 -44.88 35.03 -42.82
N GLU A 599 -44.36 35.50 -43.95
CA GLU A 599 -45.13 35.82 -45.14
C GLU A 599 -44.25 35.60 -46.39
N PRO A 600 -44.87 35.33 -47.56
CA PRO A 600 -44.30 34.47 -48.59
C PRO A 600 -43.80 35.25 -49.81
N GLY A 601 -42.95 34.61 -50.62
CA GLY A 601 -42.82 35.00 -52.02
C GLY A 601 -41.51 34.61 -52.69
N GLY A 602 -41.64 33.86 -53.79
CA GLY A 602 -40.84 34.12 -54.97
C GLY A 602 -39.88 33.01 -55.39
N ASP A 603 -40.32 32.21 -56.35
CA ASP A 603 -39.51 31.39 -57.26
C ASP A 603 -38.28 32.14 -57.80
N ARG A 604 -37.11 31.49 -57.76
CA ARG A 604 -36.47 30.83 -58.93
C ARG A 604 -35.10 30.27 -58.58
#